data_AF-A0A914DRZ1-F1
#
_entry.id   AF-A0A914DRZ1-F1
#
_cell.length_a   1.000
_cell.length_b   1.000
_cell.length_c   1.000
_cell.angle_alpha   90.00
_cell.angle_beta   90.00
_cell.angle_gamma   90.00
#
_symmetry.space_group_name_H-M   'P 1'
#
loop_
_entity.id
_entity.type
_entity.pdbx_description
1 polymer ?
#
loop_
_entity_poly.entity_id
_entity_poly.type
_entity_poly.pdbx_seq_one_letter_code
_entity_poly.pdbx_strand_id
1 'polypeptide(L)'
;MNDLDKMEINNMTSYVENYHSVVIKFRPKIKYFPKIGFMRRTMLAAMAYNENREAEIRGDKRVSVVYQSFSKAKGERVTKMKKSPSNENWKQEIVEKSIERKQAFGTGNPIDQDDSEDLDIIVNQFIEMNC
;
A
#
# COMPACT_ATOMS: atom_id res chain seq x y z
N MET A 1 31.21 -11.90 -5.20
CA MET A 1 29.89 -11.67 -5.80
C MET A 1 30.08 -10.68 -6.91
N ASN A 2 29.95 -11.13 -8.15
CA ASN A 2 30.23 -10.34 -9.35
C ASN A 2 29.07 -9.32 -9.53
N ASP A 3 29.33 -8.14 -10.07
CA ASP A 3 28.26 -7.13 -10.24
C ASP A 3 27.20 -7.59 -11.26
N LEU A 4 27.57 -8.52 -12.15
CA LEU A 4 26.65 -9.22 -13.04
C LEU A 4 25.62 -10.06 -12.28
N ASP A 5 26.03 -10.74 -11.20
CA ASP A 5 25.14 -11.56 -10.36
C ASP A 5 24.07 -10.71 -9.66
N LYS A 6 24.36 -9.42 -9.40
CA LYS A 6 23.41 -8.46 -8.81
C LYS A 6 22.42 -7.91 -9.82
N MET A 7 22.73 -7.99 -11.12
CA MET A 7 21.85 -7.59 -12.21
C MET A 7 20.94 -8.72 -12.69
N GLU A 8 21.16 -9.96 -12.22
CA GLU A 8 20.23 -11.05 -12.48
C GLU A 8 18.87 -10.74 -11.84
N ILE A 9 17.81 -10.84 -12.65
CA ILE A 9 16.43 -10.49 -12.27
C ILE A 9 15.98 -11.22 -11.00
N ASN A 10 16.47 -12.46 -10.80
CA ASN A 10 16.14 -13.28 -9.63
C ASN A 10 16.74 -12.76 -8.32
N ASN A 11 17.78 -11.92 -8.38
CA ASN A 11 18.45 -11.34 -7.22
C ASN A 11 18.03 -9.88 -6.98
N MET A 12 17.25 -9.26 -7.87
CA MET A 12 16.78 -7.89 -7.71
C MET A 12 15.58 -7.81 -6.75
N THR A 13 15.85 -7.55 -5.47
CA THR A 13 14.80 -7.31 -4.46
C THR A 13 14.18 -5.91 -4.55
N SER A 14 14.78 -5.00 -5.31
CA SER A 14 14.40 -3.58 -5.36
C SER A 14 12.95 -3.34 -5.75
N TYR A 15 12.40 -4.12 -6.69
CA TYR A 15 10.99 -4.01 -7.10
C TYR A 15 10.03 -4.44 -5.98
N VAL A 16 10.34 -5.55 -5.32
CA VAL A 16 9.54 -6.10 -4.23
C VAL A 16 9.59 -5.18 -3.02
N GLU A 17 10.78 -4.67 -2.67
CA GLU A 17 10.98 -3.69 -1.60
C GLU A 17 10.24 -2.37 -1.87
N ASN A 18 10.25 -1.89 -3.12
CA ASN A 18 9.50 -0.70 -3.51
C ASN A 18 7.99 -0.91 -3.35
N TYR A 19 7.46 -2.03 -3.84
CA TYR A 19 6.04 -2.37 -3.65
C TYR A 19 5.67 -2.45 -2.16
N HIS A 20 6.46 -3.14 -1.34
CA HIS A 20 6.22 -3.22 0.11
C HIS A 20 6.25 -1.85 0.78
N SER A 21 7.12 -0.94 0.33
CA SER A 21 7.17 0.44 0.82
C SER A 21 5.88 1.21 0.51
N VAL A 22 5.23 0.94 -0.62
CA VAL A 22 3.91 1.48 -0.95
C VAL A 22 2.84 0.86 -0.05
N VAL A 23 2.81 -0.47 0.08
CA VAL A 23 1.82 -1.19 0.91
C VAL A 23 1.81 -0.69 2.34
N ILE A 24 2.97 -0.43 2.95
CA ILE A 24 3.06 0.06 4.33
C ILE A 24 2.35 1.41 4.52
N LYS A 25 2.26 2.26 3.49
CA LYS A 25 1.55 3.54 3.55
C LYS A 25 0.04 3.36 3.65
N PHE A 26 -0.51 2.33 2.99
CA PHE A 26 -1.95 2.02 2.99
C PHE A 26 -2.34 1.08 4.14
N ARG A 27 -1.38 0.27 4.60
CA ARG A 27 -1.51 -0.71 5.67
C ARG A 27 -0.30 -0.64 6.62
N PRO A 28 -0.27 0.34 7.54
CA PRO A 28 0.78 0.42 8.55
C PRO A 28 0.80 -0.84 9.42
N LYS A 29 2.00 -1.39 9.68
CA LYS A 29 2.17 -2.61 10.49
C LYS A 29 1.65 -2.48 11.93
N ILE A 30 1.60 -1.25 12.45
CA ILE A 30 1.16 -0.93 13.81
C ILE A 30 -0.35 -0.97 13.99
N LYS A 31 -1.13 -1.08 12.90
CA LYS A 31 -2.59 -1.01 12.94
C LYS A 31 -3.20 -2.32 12.46
N TYR A 32 -4.13 -2.84 13.25
CA TYR A 32 -4.96 -3.98 12.86
C TYR A 32 -6.06 -3.53 11.87
N PHE A 33 -6.35 -4.40 10.90
CA PHE A 33 -7.43 -4.22 9.95
C PHE A 33 -8.15 -5.57 9.80
N PRO A 34 -9.50 -5.60 9.88
CA PRO A 34 -10.28 -6.79 9.53
C PRO A 34 -10.04 -7.21 8.09
N LYS A 35 -10.41 -8.46 7.76
CA LYS A 35 -10.11 -9.09 6.46
C LYS A 35 -10.54 -8.22 5.28
N ILE A 36 -11.75 -7.67 5.33
CA ILE A 36 -12.29 -6.80 4.26
C ILE A 36 -11.44 -5.52 4.13
N GLY A 37 -11.13 -4.87 5.25
CA GLY A 37 -10.31 -3.66 5.26
C GLY A 37 -8.89 -3.89 4.79
N PHE A 38 -8.31 -5.04 5.17
CA PHE A 38 -7.02 -5.49 4.70
C PHE A 38 -7.00 -5.67 3.18
N MET A 39 -8.02 -6.34 2.61
CA MET A 39 -8.12 -6.57 1.16
C MET A 39 -8.27 -5.26 0.39
N ARG A 40 -9.19 -4.38 0.81
CA ARG A 40 -9.41 -3.07 0.17
C ARG A 40 -8.15 -2.21 0.18
N ARG A 41 -7.44 -2.13 1.31
CA ARG A 41 -6.18 -1.37 1.44
C ARG A 41 -5.06 -1.96 0.58
N THR A 42 -5.03 -3.29 0.43
CA THR A 42 -4.08 -3.97 -0.45
C THR A 42 -4.35 -3.64 -1.92
N MET A 43 -5.62 -3.60 -2.34
CA MET A 43 -6.00 -3.16 -3.69
C MET A 43 -5.60 -1.70 -3.95
N LEU A 44 -5.86 -0.79 -3.00
CA LEU A 44 -5.46 0.62 -3.11
C LEU A 44 -3.93 0.77 -3.23
N ALA A 45 -3.17 -0.04 -2.49
CA ALA A 45 -1.71 -0.05 -2.60
C ALA A 45 -1.22 -0.52 -3.98
N ALA A 46 -1.86 -1.56 -4.56
CA ALA A 46 -1.56 -2.03 -5.90
C ALA A 46 -1.87 -0.98 -6.97
N MET A 47 -3.03 -0.32 -6.88
CA MET A 47 -3.38 0.79 -7.78
C MET A 47 -2.36 1.93 -7.69
N ALA A 48 -1.98 2.32 -6.47
CA ALA A 48 -0.98 3.36 -6.26
C ALA A 48 0.40 2.98 -6.79
N TYR A 49 0.80 1.72 -6.65
CA TYR A 49 2.07 1.22 -7.20
C TYR A 49 2.06 1.25 -8.73
N ASN A 50 0.98 0.78 -9.35
CA ASN A 50 0.82 0.77 -10.80
C ASN A 50 0.84 2.20 -11.38
N GLU A 51 0.05 3.12 -10.82
CA GLU A 51 0.06 4.52 -11.26
C GLU A 51 1.46 5.15 -11.14
N ASN A 52 2.16 4.85 -10.06
CA ASN A 52 3.53 5.32 -9.86
C ASN A 52 4.52 4.75 -10.88
N ARG A 53 4.33 3.50 -11.31
CA ARG A 53 5.15 2.85 -12.33
C ARG A 53 4.84 3.40 -13.71
N GLU A 54 3.57 3.57 -14.04
CA GLU A 54 3.14 4.17 -15.32
C GLU A 54 3.59 5.62 -15.45
N ALA A 55 3.53 6.41 -14.37
CA ALA A 55 4.09 7.77 -14.36
C ALA A 55 5.63 7.79 -14.53
N GLU A 56 6.34 6.74 -14.11
CA GLU A 56 7.78 6.61 -14.36
C GLU A 56 8.07 6.26 -15.82
N ILE A 57 7.28 5.34 -16.41
CA ILE A 57 7.41 4.95 -17.82
C ILE A 57 7.07 6.12 -18.74
N ARG A 58 6.02 6.90 -18.41
CA ARG A 58 5.64 8.13 -19.15
C ARG A 58 6.63 9.28 -19.01
N GLY A 59 7.52 9.24 -18.01
CA GLY A 59 8.44 10.34 -17.72
C GLY A 59 7.81 11.53 -17.00
N ASP A 60 6.61 11.37 -16.43
CA ASP A 60 5.88 12.42 -15.71
C ASP A 60 6.56 12.79 -14.38
N LYS A 61 7.34 11.87 -13.80
CA LYS A 61 8.06 12.11 -12.55
C LYS A 61 9.33 12.92 -12.76
N ARG A 62 9.31 14.19 -12.35
CA ARG A 62 10.49 15.07 -12.34
C ARG A 62 11.21 14.98 -11.00
N VAL A 63 12.52 15.24 -10.99
CA VAL A 63 13.27 15.41 -9.73
C VAL A 63 12.79 16.70 -9.08
N SER A 64 12.20 16.57 -7.89
CA SER A 64 11.62 17.70 -7.14
C SER A 64 12.60 18.26 -6.13
N VAL A 65 13.37 17.41 -5.44
CA VAL A 65 14.29 17.83 -4.39
C VAL A 65 15.58 17.03 -4.47
N VAL A 66 16.72 17.69 -4.33
CA VAL A 66 18.04 17.07 -4.16
C VAL A 66 18.52 17.41 -2.75
N TYR A 67 18.91 16.41 -1.97
CA TYR A 67 19.36 16.59 -0.59
C TYR A 67 20.51 15.65 -0.23
N GLN A 68 21.34 16.04 0.74
CA GLN A 68 22.42 15.18 1.24
C GLN A 68 21.93 14.32 2.41
N SER A 69 22.33 13.05 2.41
CA SER A 69 22.01 12.08 3.47
C SER A 69 23.24 11.23 3.76
N PHE A 70 23.53 10.97 5.03
CA PHE A 70 24.64 10.08 5.39
C PHE A 70 24.28 8.61 5.09
N SER A 71 25.12 7.91 4.34
CA SER A 71 24.96 6.49 4.02
C SER A 71 25.78 5.64 4.99
N LYS A 72 25.11 4.88 5.86
CA LYS A 72 25.79 3.96 6.80
C LYS A 72 26.59 2.86 6.07
N ALA A 73 26.10 2.40 4.92
CA ALA A 73 26.75 1.35 4.14
C ALA A 73 28.05 1.83 3.45
N LYS A 74 28.14 3.12 3.12
CA LYS A 74 29.32 3.70 2.45
C LYS A 74 30.22 4.53 3.38
N GLY A 75 29.73 4.91 4.56
CA GLY A 75 30.47 5.75 5.51
C GLY A 75 30.58 7.23 5.11
N GLU A 76 29.85 7.68 4.08
CA GLU A 76 29.97 9.02 3.51
C GLU A 76 28.61 9.70 3.29
N ARG A 77 28.61 11.02 3.02
CA ARG A 77 27.42 11.76 2.60
C ARG A 77 27.12 11.47 1.14
N VAL A 78 25.93 10.93 0.88
CA VAL A 78 25.42 10.67 -0.46
C VAL A 78 24.33 11.68 -0.84
N THR A 79 24.38 12.14 -2.09
CA THR A 79 23.32 12.97 -2.67
C THR A 79 22.14 12.08 -3.06
N LYS A 80 20.95 12.38 -2.51
CA LYS A 80 19.69 11.69 -2.83
C LYS A 80 18.77 12.61 -3.60
N MET A 81 18.04 12.03 -4.55
CA MET A 81 17.05 12.72 -5.36
C MET A 81 15.65 12.22 -4.98
N LYS A 82 14.74 13.14 -4.68
CA LYS A 82 13.33 12.85 -4.45
C LYS A 82 12.55 13.24 -5.70
N LYS A 83 11.88 12.27 -6.31
CA LYS A 83 10.97 12.50 -7.44
C LYS A 83 9.68 13.18 -6.95
N SER A 84 9.06 13.95 -7.83
CA SER A 84 7.74 14.55 -7.60
C SER A 84 6.71 13.44 -7.32
N PRO A 85 5.70 13.72 -6.48
CA PRO A 85 4.58 12.79 -6.31
C PRO A 85 3.90 12.56 -7.67
N SER A 86 3.36 11.36 -7.87
CA SER A 86 2.49 11.10 -9.02
C SER A 86 1.23 11.94 -8.93
N ASN A 87 0.57 12.17 -10.06
CA ASN A 87 -0.77 12.74 -10.06
C ASN A 87 -1.76 11.69 -9.52
N GLU A 88 -2.15 11.82 -8.25
CA GLU A 88 -2.99 10.85 -7.54
C GLU A 88 -4.46 11.31 -7.46
N ASN A 89 -4.97 12.01 -8.47
CA ASN A 89 -6.35 12.51 -8.53
C ASN A 89 -7.40 11.44 -8.22
N TRP A 90 -7.16 10.19 -8.64
CA TRP A 90 -8.03 9.06 -8.33
C TRP A 90 -8.27 8.84 -6.83
N LYS A 91 -7.32 9.23 -5.96
CA LYS A 91 -7.51 9.16 -4.50
C LYS A 91 -8.57 10.15 -4.03
N GLN A 92 -8.58 11.36 -4.59
CA GLN A 92 -9.59 12.37 -4.28
C GLN A 92 -10.96 11.90 -4.77
N GLU A 93 -11.03 11.37 -6.00
CA GLU A 93 -12.28 10.82 -6.55
C GLU A 93 -12.84 9.67 -5.70
N ILE A 94 -11.99 8.76 -5.21
CA ILE A 94 -12.44 7.69 -4.31
C ILE A 94 -12.99 8.26 -3.00
N VAL A 95 -12.32 9.25 -2.43
CA VAL A 95 -12.77 9.90 -1.19
C VAL A 95 -14.10 10.60 -1.42
N GLU A 96 -14.23 11.37 -2.49
CA GLU A 96 -15.44 12.10 -2.86
C GLU A 96 -16.61 11.15 -3.07
N LYS A 97 -16.45 10.13 -3.93
CA LYS A 97 -17.48 9.08 -4.16
C LYS A 97 -17.86 8.34 -2.87
N SER A 98 -16.89 8.14 -1.97
CA SER A 98 -17.16 7.50 -0.67
C SER A 98 -17.98 8.41 0.25
N ILE A 99 -17.73 9.72 0.23
CA ILE A 99 -18.50 10.73 0.98
C ILE A 99 -19.90 10.87 0.39
N GLU A 100 -20.05 10.96 -0.93
CA GLU A 100 -21.35 11.03 -1.61
C GLU A 100 -22.22 9.81 -1.27
N ARG A 101 -21.64 8.60 -1.36
CA ARG A 101 -22.32 7.37 -0.94
C ARG A 101 -22.75 7.45 0.52
N LYS A 102 -21.89 7.98 1.39
CA LYS A 102 -22.18 8.14 2.82
C LYS A 102 -23.34 9.11 3.08
N GLN A 103 -23.44 10.17 2.29
CA GLN A 103 -24.53 11.15 2.39
C GLN A 103 -25.85 10.59 1.85
N ALA A 104 -25.81 9.85 0.73
CA ALA A 104 -26.99 9.32 0.08
C ALA A 104 -27.60 8.09 0.79
N PHE A 105 -26.76 7.22 1.37
CA PHE A 105 -27.20 5.92 1.91
C PHE A 105 -26.84 5.72 3.39
N GLY A 106 -26.40 6.77 4.09
CA GLY A 106 -25.86 6.69 5.45
C GLY A 106 -24.44 6.14 5.48
N THR A 107 -23.87 5.92 6.67
CA THR A 107 -22.59 5.20 6.81
C THR A 107 -22.74 3.80 6.22
N GLY A 108 -22.36 3.62 4.95
CA GLY A 108 -22.05 2.28 4.44
C GLY A 108 -20.98 1.65 5.34
N ASN A 109 -20.94 0.32 5.42
CA ASN A 109 -20.04 -0.39 6.33
C ASN A 109 -18.61 0.17 6.17
N PRO A 110 -18.02 0.71 7.26
CA PRO A 110 -16.63 1.12 7.30
C PRO A 110 -15.75 0.11 6.58
N ILE A 111 -14.69 0.59 5.94
CA ILE A 111 -13.71 -0.27 5.26
C ILE A 111 -13.22 -1.39 6.19
N ASP A 112 -13.17 -1.10 7.48
CA ASP A 112 -12.70 -1.96 8.55
C ASP A 112 -13.86 -2.54 9.40
N GLN A 113 -15.11 -2.56 8.93
CA GLN A 113 -16.16 -3.40 9.53
C GLN A 113 -16.16 -4.77 8.85
N ASP A 114 -16.14 -5.81 9.67
CA ASP A 114 -16.35 -7.18 9.26
C ASP A 114 -17.86 -7.43 9.29
N ASP A 115 -18.46 -7.92 8.20
CA ASP A 115 -19.85 -8.41 8.19
C ASP A 115 -19.93 -9.79 8.88
N SER A 116 -19.07 -10.02 9.88
CA SER A 116 -18.95 -11.29 10.60
C SER A 116 -20.10 -11.47 11.58
N GLU A 117 -21.33 -11.49 11.07
CA GLU A 117 -22.41 -12.24 11.72
C GLU A 117 -22.07 -13.76 11.76
N ASP A 118 -21.07 -14.22 11.01
CA ASP A 118 -20.68 -15.63 10.93
C ASP A 118 -19.58 -16.09 11.91
N LEU A 119 -18.89 -15.20 12.63
CA LEU A 119 -17.87 -15.67 13.61
C LEU A 119 -18.50 -16.19 14.90
N ASP A 120 -19.64 -15.63 15.32
CA ASP A 120 -20.40 -16.14 16.47
C ASP A 120 -21.21 -17.39 16.11
N ILE A 121 -21.59 -17.57 14.83
CA ILE A 121 -22.26 -18.80 14.35
C ILE A 121 -21.29 -19.99 14.37
N ILE A 122 -20.03 -19.80 13.97
CA ILE A 122 -19.02 -20.88 14.00
C ILE A 122 -18.62 -21.24 15.43
N VAL A 123 -18.54 -20.27 16.34
CA VAL A 123 -18.23 -20.54 17.76
C VAL A 123 -19.39 -21.27 18.46
N ASN A 124 -20.64 -20.87 18.20
CA ASN A 124 -21.80 -21.57 18.77
C ASN A 124 -21.98 -22.98 18.19
N GLN A 125 -21.68 -23.19 16.91
CA GLN A 125 -21.75 -24.52 16.29
C GLN A 125 -20.66 -25.48 16.82
N PHE A 126 -19.53 -24.96 17.29
CA PHE A 126 -18.48 -25.77 17.94
C PHE A 126 -18.79 -26.11 19.41
N ILE A 127 -19.58 -25.26 20.09
CA ILE A 127 -20.05 -25.50 21.47
C ILE A 127 -21.20 -26.51 21.46
N GLU A 128 -22.13 -26.42 20.51
CA GLU A 128 -23.26 -27.36 20.39
C GLU A 128 -22.87 -28.77 19.90
N MET A 129 -21.71 -28.93 19.26
CA MET A 129 -21.20 -30.26 18.85
C MET A 129 -20.31 -30.95 19.89
N ASN A 130 -20.06 -30.33 21.05
CA ASN A 130 -19.27 -30.90 22.15
C ASN A 130 -20.03 -30.89 23.50
N CYS A 131 -21.36 -30.82 23.47
CA CYS A 131 -22.24 -31.16 24.59
C CYS A 131 -23.01 -32.45 24.30
#